data_AF-A0AAD7T852-F1
#
_entry.id   AF-A0AAD7T852-F1
#
_cell.length_a   1.000
_cell.length_b   1.000
_cell.length_c   1.000
_cell.angle_alpha   90.00
_cell.angle_beta   90.00
_cell.angle_gamma   90.00
#
_symmetry.space_group_name_H-M   'P 1'
#
loop_
_entity.id
_entity.type
_entity.pdbx_description
1 polymer ?
#
loop_
_entity_poly.entity_id
_entity_poly.type
_entity_poly.pdbx_seq_one_letter_code
_entity_poly.pdbx_strand_id
1 'polypeptide(L)'
;MIDRAEKNRIMQKSSDDGEFWMEFEDFKTNYDKVEICNLTPDSLTDDTKRKWEVSMFEGSWVRGSTAGGCRNFIDTFWTNPQFKLNLEDADDEDDQCSVIVALMQKNRRRLRKEGLDLETIGFTVYQAPDDEDHLGKDFFRYNGSKARSKTYINMREISERFLLPPGKYLLVPTTFQPHHEADFLLRIFSEKKADTLEMGNTIEADLPDPPMPSPPEEENDEEKGLRRLFEQISGSDQAISARELQQVLNGVLSRRKEVKFDGVSLNTCHSIINLMDVDSSGMLDFQEFKVFWDKLKKWIMLFLSFDTDRSGRMSAYELRIALKAAGMHLNTKLLQLLALRFADSNYDIDFDDYLTCIVRLENMFRVFQAMDQRKRGVVSMNFQQFLLLSMNV
;
A
#
# COMPACT_ATOMS: atom_id res chain seq x y z
N MET A 1 -1.16 26.29 57.44
CA MET A 1 -1.57 25.08 58.19
C MET A 1 -3.08 24.92 57.96
N ILE A 2 -3.49 23.84 57.29
CA ILE A 2 -4.90 23.59 56.92
C ILE A 2 -5.71 23.26 58.18
N ASP A 3 -6.89 23.86 58.32
CA ASP A 3 -7.74 23.65 59.50
C ASP A 3 -8.35 22.23 59.56
N ARG A 4 -8.90 21.86 60.71
CA ARG A 4 -9.44 20.51 60.93
C ARG A 4 -10.70 20.22 60.11
N ALA A 5 -11.47 21.24 59.73
CA ALA A 5 -12.67 21.07 58.92
C ALA A 5 -12.30 20.72 57.48
N GLU A 6 -11.29 21.41 56.95
CA GLU A 6 -10.77 21.21 55.61
C GLU A 6 -10.04 19.87 55.46
N LYS A 7 -9.29 19.44 56.49
CA LYS A 7 -8.71 18.08 56.53
C LYS A 7 -9.75 16.97 56.44
N ASN A 8 -10.90 17.16 57.09
CA ASN A 8 -12.01 16.21 56.99
C ASN A 8 -12.69 16.28 55.62
N ARG A 9 -12.82 17.49 55.02
CA ARG A 9 -13.43 17.70 53.69
C ARG A 9 -12.63 16.98 52.59
N ILE A 10 -11.31 17.10 52.61
CA ILE A 10 -10.42 16.44 51.62
C ILE A 10 -10.18 14.96 51.94
N MET A 11 -10.86 14.40 52.95
CA MET A 11 -10.71 13.03 53.42
C MET A 11 -9.25 12.64 53.72
N GLN A 12 -8.45 13.57 54.24
CA GLN A 12 -7.04 13.30 54.56
C GLN A 12 -6.96 12.20 55.63
N LYS A 13 -6.63 10.97 55.21
CA LYS A 13 -6.32 9.84 56.08
C LYS A 13 -4.81 9.75 56.19
N SER A 14 -4.31 9.64 57.42
CA SER A 14 -2.90 9.33 57.67
C SER A 14 -2.73 7.81 57.66
N SER A 15 -2.77 7.21 56.47
CA SER A 15 -2.47 5.80 56.22
C SER A 15 -1.14 5.64 55.47
N ASP A 16 -0.50 4.49 55.63
CA ASP A 16 0.72 4.13 54.89
C ASP A 16 0.35 3.33 53.63
N ASP A 17 -0.44 3.96 52.76
CA ASP A 17 -0.93 3.41 51.48
C ASP A 17 -0.35 4.14 50.26
N GLY A 18 0.52 5.13 50.50
CA GLY A 18 1.14 5.96 49.47
C GLY A 18 0.31 7.18 49.05
N GLU A 19 -0.85 7.43 49.64
CA GLU A 19 -1.60 8.68 49.43
C GLU A 19 -0.99 9.82 50.26
N PHE A 20 -0.69 10.95 49.61
CA PHE A 20 -0.20 12.13 50.30
C PHE A 20 -0.68 13.42 49.62
N TRP A 21 -0.64 14.49 50.40
CA TRP A 21 -0.93 15.84 49.95
C TRP A 21 0.38 16.63 49.97
N MET A 22 0.63 17.38 48.91
CA MET A 22 1.76 18.30 48.81
C MET A 22 1.29 19.65 48.30
N GLU A 23 2.06 20.70 48.56
CA GLU A 23 1.77 22.00 47.97
C GLU A 23 2.02 21.94 46.44
N PHE A 24 1.23 22.68 45.67
CA PHE A 24 1.35 22.66 44.21
C PHE A 24 2.72 23.18 43.71
N GLU A 25 3.35 24.09 44.45
CA GLU A 25 4.71 24.55 44.17
C GLU A 25 5.73 23.42 44.33
N ASP A 26 5.59 22.58 45.37
CA ASP A 26 6.41 21.39 45.53
C ASP A 26 6.13 20.38 44.41
N PHE A 27 4.86 20.22 44.01
CA PHE A 27 4.52 19.35 42.87
C PHE A 27 5.24 19.78 41.59
N LYS A 28 5.17 21.08 41.23
CA LYS A 28 5.88 21.63 40.08
C LYS A 28 7.40 21.49 40.16
N THR A 29 7.96 21.48 41.37
CA THR A 29 9.41 21.36 41.59
C THR A 29 9.88 19.91 41.51
N ASN A 30 9.04 18.95 41.90
CA ASN A 30 9.43 17.54 42.05
C ASN A 30 8.90 16.62 40.93
N TYR A 31 7.94 17.05 40.12
CA TYR A 31 7.35 16.25 39.05
C TYR A 31 7.60 16.87 37.68
N ASP A 32 8.14 16.06 36.77
CA ASP A 32 8.47 16.49 35.40
C ASP A 32 7.34 16.26 34.39
N LYS A 33 6.37 15.38 34.71
CA LYS A 33 5.34 14.92 33.78
C LYS A 33 3.99 14.68 34.46
N VAL A 34 2.92 15.15 33.82
CA VAL A 34 1.53 14.86 34.18
C VAL A 34 0.84 14.22 32.98
N GLU A 35 0.24 13.06 33.17
CA GLU A 35 -0.56 12.38 32.16
C GLU A 35 -2.02 12.36 32.60
N ILE A 36 -2.91 12.90 31.78
CA ILE A 36 -4.35 12.94 32.06
C ILE A 36 -5.07 12.21 30.93
N CYS A 37 -5.83 11.19 31.28
CA CYS A 37 -6.64 10.43 30.32
C CYS A 37 -8.10 10.85 30.43
N ASN A 38 -8.60 11.58 29.43
CA ASN A 38 -10.00 11.95 29.36
C ASN A 38 -10.83 10.81 28.77
N LEU A 39 -12.06 10.65 29.27
CA LEU A 39 -13.04 9.72 28.70
C LEU A 39 -13.68 10.27 27.42
N THR A 40 -13.66 11.60 27.26
CA THR A 40 -14.13 12.30 26.06
C THR A 40 -12.96 13.07 25.43
N PRO A 41 -12.99 13.35 24.11
CA PRO A 41 -11.95 14.13 23.45
C PRO A 41 -11.97 15.63 23.81
N ASP A 42 -12.86 16.06 24.71
CA ASP A 42 -12.97 17.44 25.16
C ASP A 42 -11.68 17.94 25.84
N SER A 43 -11.39 19.22 25.67
CA SER A 43 -10.29 19.88 26.39
C SER A 43 -10.61 19.96 27.87
N LEU A 44 -9.61 19.79 28.73
CA LEU A 44 -9.74 20.08 30.16
C LEU A 44 -9.96 21.57 30.47
N THR A 45 -9.74 22.43 29.47
CA THR A 45 -9.90 23.88 29.57
C THR A 45 -11.26 24.38 29.10
N ASP A 46 -12.11 23.50 28.56
CA ASP A 46 -13.40 23.85 28.02
C ASP A 46 -14.51 23.29 28.92
N ASP A 47 -15.39 24.16 29.40
CA ASP A 47 -16.51 23.81 30.26
C ASP A 47 -17.71 23.28 29.45
N THR A 48 -17.64 23.34 28.11
CA THR A 48 -18.69 22.85 27.22
C THR A 48 -18.44 21.39 26.81
N LYS A 49 -19.47 20.56 26.96
CA LYS A 49 -19.42 19.18 26.45
C LYS A 49 -19.68 19.20 24.96
N ARG A 50 -18.66 18.87 24.17
CA ARG A 50 -18.80 18.79 22.71
C ARG A 50 -19.11 17.36 22.30
N LYS A 51 -19.80 17.20 21.16
CA LYS A 51 -19.99 15.88 20.54
C LYS A 51 -18.83 15.68 19.58
N TRP A 52 -18.23 14.49 19.63
CA TRP A 52 -17.12 14.14 18.76
C TRP A 52 -17.50 12.95 17.89
N GLU A 53 -17.29 13.08 16.59
CA GLU A 53 -17.26 11.94 15.68
C GLU A 53 -15.89 11.30 15.72
N VAL A 54 -15.85 9.96 15.59
CA VAL A 54 -14.60 9.19 15.64
C VAL A 54 -14.51 8.28 14.44
N SER A 55 -13.49 8.52 13.62
CA SER A 55 -13.10 7.62 12.54
C SER A 55 -11.90 6.79 12.96
N MET A 56 -11.95 5.48 12.70
CA MET A 56 -10.92 4.52 13.13
C MET A 56 -10.42 3.72 11.94
N PHE A 57 -9.10 3.70 11.76
CA PHE A 57 -8.44 2.96 10.70
C PHE A 57 -7.35 2.06 11.27
N GLU A 58 -7.39 0.79 10.90
CA GLU A 58 -6.32 -0.16 11.19
C GLU A 58 -5.40 -0.25 9.98
N GLY A 59 -4.09 -0.20 10.21
CA GLY A 59 -3.10 -0.34 9.14
C GLY A 59 -1.81 -0.96 9.64
N SER A 60 -0.89 -1.22 8.71
CA SER A 60 0.41 -1.81 9.02
C SER A 60 1.51 -1.17 8.16
N TRP A 61 2.65 -0.89 8.78
CA TRP A 61 3.92 -0.65 8.09
C TRP A 61 4.59 -1.99 7.86
N VAL A 62 4.74 -2.39 6.60
CA VAL A 62 5.34 -3.64 6.17
C VAL A 62 6.60 -3.32 5.40
N ARG A 63 7.71 -4.00 5.72
CA ARG A 63 8.99 -3.76 5.08
C ARG A 63 8.90 -4.07 3.59
N GLY A 64 9.47 -3.18 2.77
CA GLY A 64 9.44 -3.28 1.31
C GLY A 64 8.14 -2.84 0.65
N SER A 65 7.07 -2.54 1.41
CA SER A 65 5.77 -2.18 0.83
C SER A 65 5.18 -0.88 1.37
N THR A 66 5.01 -0.75 2.70
CA THR A 66 4.36 0.42 3.32
C THR A 66 5.18 1.06 4.43
N ALA A 67 6.30 0.46 4.83
CA ALA A 67 7.22 1.01 5.83
C ALA A 67 8.15 2.07 5.22
N GLY A 68 7.58 3.21 4.80
CA GLY A 68 8.29 4.25 4.07
C GLY A 68 9.16 5.18 4.92
N GLY A 69 8.99 5.17 6.24
CA GLY A 69 9.69 6.09 7.15
C GLY A 69 9.14 7.52 7.09
N CYS A 70 9.75 8.44 7.85
CA CYS A 70 9.30 9.83 7.93
C CYS A 70 9.73 10.68 6.71
N ARG A 71 9.30 11.95 6.67
CA ARG A 71 9.53 12.87 5.53
C ARG A 71 11.00 13.10 5.17
N ASN A 72 11.94 12.79 6.07
CA ASN A 72 13.37 12.83 5.79
C ASN A 72 13.78 11.83 4.70
N PHE A 73 13.01 10.75 4.53
CA PHE A 73 13.22 9.69 3.54
C PHE A 73 12.25 9.87 2.37
N ILE A 74 12.40 10.95 1.60
CA ILE A 74 11.42 11.34 0.57
C ILE A 74 11.21 10.29 -0.52
N ASP A 75 12.21 9.46 -0.77
CA ASP A 75 12.15 8.42 -1.80
C ASP A 75 11.19 7.28 -1.44
N THR A 76 10.96 7.06 -0.13
CA THR A 76 10.09 6.01 0.40
C THR A 76 8.88 6.57 1.17
N PHE A 77 8.90 7.82 1.62
CA PHE A 77 7.85 8.43 2.45
C PHE A 77 6.43 8.30 1.85
N TRP A 78 6.31 8.48 0.53
CA TRP A 78 5.03 8.45 -0.19
C TRP A 78 4.34 7.07 -0.14
N THR A 79 5.06 6.02 0.24
CA THR A 79 4.59 4.62 0.26
C THR A 79 3.86 4.27 1.56
N ASN A 80 3.99 5.10 2.59
CA ASN A 80 3.24 4.92 3.82
C ASN A 80 1.73 5.00 3.54
N PRO A 81 0.89 4.35 4.37
CA PRO A 81 -0.56 4.47 4.24
C PRO A 81 -1.03 5.93 4.28
N GLN A 82 -2.04 6.24 3.48
CA GLN A 82 -2.55 7.59 3.28
C GLN A 82 -4.03 7.65 3.64
N PHE A 83 -4.45 8.68 4.35
CA PHE A 83 -5.85 8.85 4.77
C PHE A 83 -6.33 10.27 4.40
N LYS A 84 -7.41 10.34 3.62
CA LYS A 84 -8.07 11.60 3.27
C LYS A 84 -9.03 11.98 4.39
N LEU A 85 -9.02 13.26 4.75
CA LEU A 85 -9.90 13.88 5.73
C LEU A 85 -10.57 15.09 5.08
N ASN A 86 -11.88 15.10 4.97
CA ASN A 86 -12.66 16.22 4.44
C ASN A 86 -13.39 16.91 5.60
N LEU A 87 -13.05 18.17 5.85
CA LEU A 87 -13.65 19.02 6.87
C LEU A 87 -14.54 20.04 6.17
N GLU A 88 -15.87 19.88 6.27
CA GLU A 88 -16.84 20.75 5.59
C GLU A 88 -17.32 21.89 6.49
N ASP A 89 -17.72 21.55 7.72
CA ASP A 89 -18.31 22.49 8.66
C ASP A 89 -17.26 22.96 9.69
N ALA A 90 -17.12 24.28 9.83
CA ALA A 90 -16.38 24.89 10.93
C ALA A 90 -17.10 24.69 12.28
N ASP A 91 -16.34 24.77 13.37
CA ASP A 91 -16.89 24.74 14.72
C ASP A 91 -17.67 26.05 14.99
N ASP A 92 -18.58 26.04 15.97
CA ASP A 92 -19.54 27.14 16.16
C ASP A 92 -18.91 28.45 16.65
N GLU A 93 -17.65 28.41 17.11
CA GLU A 93 -16.98 29.53 17.83
C GLU A 93 -15.83 30.17 17.04
N ASP A 94 -15.18 29.43 16.14
CA ASP A 94 -14.05 29.87 15.34
C ASP A 94 -14.25 29.28 13.94
N ASP A 95 -14.02 30.02 12.84
CA ASP A 95 -14.14 29.55 11.44
C ASP A 95 -13.11 28.43 11.07
N GLN A 96 -12.82 27.53 12.01
CA GLN A 96 -11.87 26.43 11.99
C GLN A 96 -12.53 25.18 12.57
N CYS A 97 -12.01 24.03 12.17
CA CYS A 97 -12.46 22.73 12.62
C CYS A 97 -11.47 22.16 13.65
N SER A 98 -11.96 21.77 14.80
CA SER A 98 -11.20 21.05 15.83
C SER A 98 -11.01 19.60 15.43
N VAL A 99 -9.75 19.20 15.25
CA VAL A 99 -9.39 17.83 14.90
C VAL A 99 -8.35 17.29 15.87
N ILE A 100 -8.58 16.09 16.41
CA ILE A 100 -7.58 15.36 17.19
C ILE A 100 -7.17 14.13 16.39
N VAL A 101 -5.87 13.98 16.16
CA VAL A 101 -5.31 12.81 15.50
C VAL A 101 -4.52 12.02 16.53
N ALA A 102 -4.88 10.75 16.70
CA ALA A 102 -4.21 9.82 17.59
C ALA A 102 -3.71 8.60 16.81
N LEU A 103 -2.39 8.35 16.88
CA LEU A 103 -1.73 7.22 16.23
C LEU A 103 -1.17 6.29 17.30
N MET A 104 -1.68 5.05 17.35
CA MET A 104 -1.25 4.01 18.29
C MET A 104 -0.54 2.86 17.57
N GLN A 105 0.59 2.39 18.09
CA GLN A 105 1.19 1.12 17.67
C GLN A 105 0.63 -0.08 18.46
N LYS A 106 0.25 -1.16 17.75
CA LYS A 106 -0.41 -2.35 18.30
C LYS A 106 0.62 -3.42 18.71
N ASN A 107 0.21 -4.30 19.63
CA ASN A 107 0.89 -5.57 19.97
C ASN A 107 2.36 -5.52 20.48
N ARG A 108 2.97 -4.34 20.62
CA ARG A 108 4.39 -4.20 21.02
C ARG A 108 4.76 -4.86 22.34
N ARG A 109 3.88 -4.82 23.34
CA ARG A 109 4.13 -5.49 24.65
C ARG A 109 4.31 -7.00 24.51
N ARG A 110 3.62 -7.64 23.56
CA ARG A 110 3.74 -9.08 23.27
C ARG A 110 5.12 -9.38 22.66
N LEU A 111 5.54 -8.53 21.72
CA LEU A 111 6.77 -8.68 20.95
C LEU A 111 8.05 -8.36 21.74
N ARG A 112 7.94 -7.75 22.94
CA ARG A 112 9.10 -7.55 23.83
C ARG A 112 9.83 -8.85 24.18
N LYS A 113 9.12 -9.97 24.25
CA LYS A 113 9.73 -11.29 24.48
C LYS A 113 10.66 -11.72 23.33
N GLU A 114 10.47 -11.14 22.16
CA GLU A 114 11.24 -11.37 20.93
C GLU A 114 12.30 -10.27 20.71
N GLY A 115 12.48 -9.36 21.68
CA GLY A 115 13.45 -8.27 21.60
C GLY A 115 12.99 -7.03 20.83
N LEU A 116 11.73 -6.99 20.39
CA LEU A 116 11.14 -5.84 19.68
C LEU A 116 10.46 -4.90 20.68
N ASP A 117 10.91 -3.64 20.76
CA ASP A 117 10.29 -2.62 21.60
C ASP A 117 9.43 -1.64 20.79
N LEU A 118 8.99 -0.55 21.43
CA LEU A 118 8.23 0.53 20.80
C LEU A 118 9.05 1.22 19.69
N GLU A 119 8.40 1.45 18.57
CA GLU A 119 8.97 2.25 17.49
C GLU A 119 8.76 3.73 17.73
N THR A 120 9.67 4.53 17.19
CA THR A 120 9.49 5.97 17.13
C THR A 120 8.48 6.30 16.03
N ILE A 121 7.28 6.75 16.42
CA ILE A 121 6.15 7.01 15.51
C ILE A 121 5.80 8.49 15.46
N GLY A 122 5.16 8.89 14.37
CA GLY A 122 4.64 10.23 14.15
C GLY A 122 3.75 10.29 12.92
N PHE A 123 3.16 11.44 12.65
CA PHE A 123 2.31 11.62 11.48
C PHE A 123 2.42 13.04 10.92
N THR A 124 2.08 13.20 9.65
CA THR A 124 2.11 14.49 8.95
C THR A 124 0.80 14.72 8.22
N VAL A 125 0.33 15.97 8.20
CA VAL A 125 -0.89 16.41 7.53
C VAL A 125 -0.55 17.39 6.41
N TYR A 126 -1.07 17.13 5.21
CA TYR A 126 -0.94 17.94 4.01
C TYR A 126 -2.30 18.42 3.52
N GLN A 127 -2.30 19.43 2.64
CA GLN A 127 -3.50 19.75 1.86
C GLN A 127 -3.69 18.66 0.79
N ALA A 128 -4.86 18.01 0.74
CA ALA A 128 -5.13 16.98 -0.26
C ALA A 128 -5.60 17.62 -1.59
N PRO A 129 -5.13 17.11 -2.75
CA PRO A 129 -5.70 17.42 -4.04
C PRO A 129 -7.04 16.69 -4.25
N ASP A 130 -7.84 17.15 -5.22
CA ASP A 130 -9.20 16.66 -5.41
C ASP A 130 -9.27 15.27 -6.06
N ASP A 131 -8.39 14.96 -7.02
CA ASP A 131 -8.62 13.91 -8.04
C ASP A 131 -7.71 12.67 -7.95
N GLU A 132 -6.87 12.54 -6.93
CA GLU A 132 -5.96 11.40 -6.82
C GLU A 132 -6.34 10.44 -5.69
N ASP A 133 -6.34 9.13 -5.98
CA ASP A 133 -6.63 8.05 -5.02
C ASP A 133 -5.43 7.72 -4.12
N HIS A 134 -4.19 7.98 -4.56
CA HIS A 134 -3.00 7.85 -3.71
C HIS A 134 -1.86 8.72 -4.23
N LEU A 135 -1.32 9.59 -3.38
CA LEU A 135 -0.34 10.59 -3.80
C LEU A 135 1.05 10.00 -3.97
N GLY A 136 1.69 10.33 -5.09
CA GLY A 136 3.04 9.89 -5.42
C GLY A 136 4.14 10.72 -4.76
N LYS A 137 5.38 10.31 -5.02
CA LYS A 137 6.61 10.94 -4.53
C LYS A 137 6.70 12.44 -4.79
N ASP A 138 6.33 12.87 -6.00
CA ASP A 138 6.48 14.27 -6.42
C ASP A 138 5.56 15.21 -5.65
N PHE A 139 4.36 14.77 -5.28
CA PHE A 139 3.47 15.56 -4.42
C PHE A 139 4.19 15.97 -3.13
N PHE A 140 4.82 15.02 -2.42
CA PHE A 140 5.48 15.31 -1.14
C PHE A 140 6.79 16.08 -1.29
N ARG A 141 7.40 16.08 -2.48
CA ARG A 141 8.58 16.91 -2.78
C ARG A 141 8.22 18.39 -2.88
N TYR A 142 7.10 18.71 -3.52
CA TYR A 142 6.72 20.09 -3.83
C TYR A 142 5.72 20.71 -2.85
N ASN A 143 5.08 19.91 -1.99
CA ASN A 143 4.09 20.39 -1.02
C ASN A 143 4.61 20.37 0.42
N GLY A 144 4.39 21.48 1.14
CA GLY A 144 4.69 21.60 2.56
C GLY A 144 3.58 21.04 3.46
N SER A 145 3.95 20.49 4.61
CA SER A 145 2.98 20.04 5.62
C SER A 145 2.21 21.21 6.22
N LYS A 146 0.89 21.06 6.38
CA LYS A 146 0.01 22.02 7.07
C LYS A 146 0.04 21.84 8.58
N ALA A 147 0.09 20.59 9.03
CA ALA A 147 0.24 20.21 10.42
C ALA A 147 1.06 18.92 10.52
N ARG A 148 1.58 18.63 11.71
CA ARG A 148 2.34 17.41 11.99
C ARG A 148 2.38 17.14 13.48
N SER A 149 2.69 15.91 13.87
CA SER A 149 3.05 15.61 15.25
C SER A 149 4.27 16.45 15.69
N LYS A 150 4.24 17.04 16.89
CA LYS A 150 5.30 17.95 17.36
C LYS A 150 6.67 17.29 17.40
N THR A 151 6.69 16.02 17.83
CA THR A 151 7.89 15.20 17.88
C THR A 151 7.58 13.78 17.40
N TYR A 152 8.60 13.09 16.93
CA TYR A 152 8.57 11.65 16.76
C TYR A 152 8.97 11.02 18.08
N ILE A 153 8.14 10.12 18.61
CA ILE A 153 8.33 9.59 19.95
C ILE A 153 8.14 8.08 20.01
N ASN A 154 8.95 7.43 20.84
CA ASN A 154 8.91 6.01 21.11
C ASN A 154 7.87 5.67 22.20
N MET A 155 6.64 6.16 22.04
CA MET A 155 5.51 5.83 22.92
C MET A 155 4.49 4.96 22.20
N ARG A 156 3.64 4.27 22.98
CA ARG A 156 2.57 3.44 22.43
C ARG A 156 1.60 4.25 21.56
N GLU A 157 1.35 5.49 21.94
CA GLU A 157 0.45 6.40 21.24
C GLU A 157 1.02 7.81 21.21
N ILE A 158 0.79 8.50 20.10
CA ILE A 158 0.97 9.94 19.97
C ILE A 158 -0.35 10.57 19.54
N SER A 159 -0.79 11.59 20.26
CA SER A 159 -2.02 12.32 19.96
C SER A 159 -1.75 13.83 19.95
N GLU A 160 -2.25 14.53 18.94
CA GLU A 160 -2.19 15.99 18.88
C GLU A 160 -3.54 16.56 18.45
N ARG A 161 -3.86 17.74 19.01
CA ARG A 161 -5.03 18.53 18.65
C ARG A 161 -4.61 19.65 17.69
N PHE A 162 -5.40 19.83 16.63
CA PHE A 162 -5.22 20.85 15.61
C PHE A 162 -6.51 21.66 15.45
N LEU A 163 -6.33 22.92 15.06
CA LEU A 163 -7.38 23.75 14.49
C LEU A 163 -7.02 23.95 13.02
N LEU A 164 -7.88 23.46 12.13
CA LEU A 164 -7.64 23.49 10.68
C LEU A 164 -8.82 24.19 10.00
N PRO A 165 -8.60 25.07 9.01
CA PRO A 165 -9.72 25.63 8.26
C PRO A 165 -10.48 24.52 7.49
N PRO A 166 -11.76 24.72 7.15
CA PRO A 166 -12.49 23.79 6.29
C PRO A 166 -11.74 23.50 4.98
N GLY A 167 -11.73 22.23 4.58
CA GLY A 167 -11.02 21.76 3.39
C GLY A 167 -10.62 20.29 3.45
N LYS A 168 -9.92 19.86 2.40
CA LYS A 168 -9.46 18.48 2.23
C LYS A 168 -8.01 18.34 2.66
N TYR A 169 -7.76 17.39 3.53
CA TYR A 169 -6.46 17.10 4.11
C TYR A 169 -6.04 15.66 3.83
N LEU A 170 -4.73 15.44 3.80
CA LEU A 170 -4.11 14.14 3.71
C LEU A 170 -3.28 13.88 4.96
N LEU A 171 -3.58 12.80 5.66
CA LEU A 171 -2.87 12.34 6.84
C LEU A 171 -2.00 11.13 6.49
N VAL A 172 -0.72 11.20 6.84
CA VAL A 172 0.27 10.15 6.58
C VAL A 172 0.92 9.72 7.90
N PRO A 173 0.50 8.60 8.52
CA PRO A 173 1.15 8.02 9.70
C PRO A 173 2.40 7.24 9.30
N THR A 174 3.50 7.44 10.03
CA THR A 174 4.80 6.85 9.70
C THR A 174 5.60 6.46 10.95
N THR A 175 6.49 5.49 10.80
CA THR A 175 7.65 5.32 11.68
C THR A 175 8.72 6.36 11.33
N PHE A 176 9.66 6.62 12.25
CA PHE A 176 10.75 7.55 11.99
C PHE A 176 11.69 7.02 10.90
N GLN A 177 12.19 5.80 11.06
CA GLN A 177 13.05 5.12 10.09
C GLN A 177 12.21 4.29 9.09
N PRO A 178 12.64 4.17 7.82
CA PRO A 178 12.04 3.26 6.86
C PRO A 178 12.30 1.80 7.25
N HIS A 179 11.52 0.88 6.69
CA HIS A 179 11.65 -0.58 6.89
C HIS A 179 11.35 -1.11 8.30
N HIS A 180 10.91 -0.25 9.22
CA HIS A 180 10.46 -0.66 10.55
C HIS A 180 9.00 -1.12 10.49
N GLU A 181 8.76 -2.35 10.93
CA GLU A 181 7.45 -2.99 10.81
C GLU A 181 6.61 -2.80 12.08
N ALA A 182 5.37 -2.32 11.92
CA ALA A 182 4.38 -2.28 13.00
C ALA A 182 2.96 -2.31 12.46
N ASP A 183 2.06 -2.89 13.24
CA ASP A 183 0.64 -2.60 13.13
C ASP A 183 0.30 -1.31 13.89
N PHE A 184 -0.62 -0.52 13.36
CA PHE A 184 -1.12 0.69 14.00
C PHE A 184 -2.64 0.81 13.96
N LEU A 185 -3.15 1.65 14.85
CA LEU A 185 -4.51 2.15 14.88
C LEU A 185 -4.47 3.67 14.81
N LEU A 186 -5.08 4.23 13.77
CA LEU A 186 -5.25 5.65 13.58
C LEU A 186 -6.66 6.04 13.95
N ARG A 187 -6.81 7.06 14.80
CA ARG A 187 -8.08 7.60 15.23
C ARG A 187 -8.12 9.10 14.96
N ILE A 188 -9.17 9.53 14.29
CA ILE A 188 -9.41 10.93 13.96
C ILE A 188 -10.70 11.33 14.67
N PHE A 189 -10.61 12.31 15.55
CA PHE A 189 -11.74 12.90 16.24
C PHE A 189 -12.02 14.27 15.65
N SER A 190 -13.26 14.53 15.26
CA SER A 190 -13.73 15.84 14.80
C SER A 190 -14.99 16.23 15.56
N GLU A 191 -15.17 17.52 15.81
CA GLU A 191 -16.37 18.02 16.50
C GLU A 191 -17.60 17.98 15.58
N LYS A 192 -17.45 18.47 14.35
CA LYS A 192 -18.44 18.32 13.29
C LYS A 192 -18.18 17.06 12.48
N LYS A 193 -19.17 16.67 11.67
CA LYS A 193 -19.08 15.49 10.83
C LYS A 193 -17.93 15.65 9.83
N ALA A 194 -17.03 14.68 9.77
CA ALA A 194 -15.88 14.72 8.86
C ALA A 194 -15.81 13.43 8.02
N ASP A 195 -15.82 13.58 6.70
CA ASP A 195 -15.69 12.42 5.82
C ASP A 195 -14.22 11.99 5.76
N THR A 196 -13.96 10.75 6.16
CA THR A 196 -12.61 10.17 6.18
C THR A 196 -12.53 8.92 5.31
N LEU A 197 -11.47 8.79 4.52
CA LEU A 197 -11.27 7.69 3.59
C LEU A 197 -9.81 7.19 3.60
N GLU A 198 -9.62 5.87 3.58
CA GLU A 198 -8.30 5.27 3.32
C GLU A 198 -8.00 5.33 1.81
N MET A 199 -6.87 5.96 1.47
CA MET A 199 -6.43 6.20 0.09
C MET A 199 -5.73 4.97 -0.49
N GLY A 200 -5.95 4.71 -1.78
CA GLY A 200 -5.34 3.56 -2.47
C GLY A 200 -5.94 2.22 -2.06
N ASN A 201 -7.24 2.20 -1.76
CA ASN A 201 -8.00 0.98 -1.49
C ASN A 201 -8.80 0.47 -2.71
N THR A 202 -8.70 1.15 -3.85
CA THR A 202 -9.40 0.79 -5.08
C THR A 202 -8.70 -0.36 -5.79
N ILE A 203 -9.48 -1.32 -6.30
CA ILE A 203 -9.01 -2.42 -7.15
C ILE A 203 -9.72 -2.32 -8.49
N GLU A 204 -8.99 -1.94 -9.52
CA GLU A 204 -9.53 -1.75 -10.87
C GLU A 204 -8.47 -2.16 -11.90
N ALA A 205 -8.91 -2.61 -13.06
CA ALA A 205 -8.00 -2.91 -14.16
C ALA A 205 -8.60 -2.46 -15.49
N ASP A 206 -7.85 -1.60 -16.19
CA ASP A 206 -8.11 -1.21 -17.57
C ASP A 206 -7.19 -2.02 -18.49
N LEU A 207 -7.71 -3.14 -18.96
CA LEU A 207 -6.99 -4.12 -19.76
C LEU A 207 -7.69 -4.26 -21.11
N PRO A 208 -7.39 -3.40 -22.09
CA PRO A 208 -8.04 -3.48 -23.39
C PRO A 208 -7.77 -4.85 -24.03
N ASP A 209 -8.74 -5.32 -24.83
CA ASP A 209 -8.55 -6.53 -25.59
C ASP A 209 -7.43 -6.34 -26.62
N PRO A 210 -6.58 -7.36 -26.80
CA PRO A 210 -5.54 -7.30 -27.81
C PRO A 210 -6.18 -7.10 -29.20
N PRO A 211 -5.55 -6.30 -30.08
CA PRO A 211 -6.05 -6.14 -31.44
C PRO A 211 -6.10 -7.51 -32.12
N MET A 212 -7.12 -7.72 -32.96
CA MET A 212 -7.20 -8.95 -33.73
C MET A 212 -5.95 -9.13 -34.59
N PRO A 213 -5.39 -10.34 -34.69
CA PRO A 213 -4.23 -10.59 -35.52
C PRO A 213 -4.49 -10.22 -36.98
N SER A 214 -3.57 -9.45 -37.56
CA SER A 214 -3.53 -9.20 -39.01
C SER A 214 -3.45 -10.54 -39.77
N PRO A 215 -4.18 -10.69 -40.90
CA PRO A 215 -3.99 -11.82 -41.80
C PRO A 215 -2.53 -11.93 -42.28
N PRO A 216 -2.04 -13.12 -42.67
CA PRO A 216 -0.66 -13.32 -43.13
C PRO A 216 -0.24 -12.38 -44.28
N GLU A 217 -1.21 -11.96 -45.10
CA GLU A 217 -1.01 -11.09 -46.26
C GLU A 217 -0.76 -9.62 -45.88
N GLU A 218 -1.19 -9.22 -44.68
CA GLU A 218 -1.06 -7.86 -44.14
C GLU A 218 0.07 -7.74 -43.11
N GLU A 219 0.89 -8.79 -42.97
CA GLU A 219 1.98 -8.81 -42.00
C GLU A 219 3.07 -7.79 -42.33
N ASN A 220 3.40 -6.98 -41.33
CA ASN A 220 4.55 -6.09 -41.40
C ASN A 220 5.89 -6.88 -41.32
N ASP A 221 7.02 -6.21 -41.56
CA ASP A 221 8.32 -6.88 -41.58
C ASP A 221 8.73 -7.45 -40.22
N GLU A 222 8.27 -6.86 -39.09
CA GLU A 222 8.49 -7.42 -37.76
C GLU A 222 7.70 -8.72 -37.55
N GLU A 223 6.44 -8.75 -38.00
CA GLU A 223 5.54 -9.90 -37.90
C GLU A 223 6.05 -11.08 -38.74
N LYS A 224 6.59 -10.81 -39.93
CA LYS A 224 7.29 -11.84 -40.73
C LYS A 224 8.51 -12.38 -40.01
N GLY A 225 9.26 -11.52 -39.30
CA GLY A 225 10.37 -11.93 -38.46
C GLY A 225 9.92 -12.83 -37.29
N LEU A 226 8.81 -12.46 -36.65
CA LEU A 226 8.20 -13.23 -35.56
C LEU A 226 7.66 -14.57 -36.03
N ARG A 227 7.05 -14.63 -37.23
CA ARG A 227 6.59 -15.87 -37.85
C ARG A 227 7.73 -16.83 -38.14
N ARG A 228 8.84 -16.35 -38.70
CA ARG A 228 10.05 -17.17 -38.91
C ARG A 228 10.61 -17.70 -37.60
N LEU A 229 10.61 -16.87 -36.55
CA LEU A 229 11.02 -17.30 -35.22
C LEU A 229 10.08 -18.41 -34.72
N PHE A 230 8.76 -18.21 -34.78
CA PHE A 230 7.76 -19.20 -34.40
C PHE A 230 7.94 -20.54 -35.13
N GLU A 231 8.04 -20.52 -36.46
CA GLU A 231 8.22 -21.73 -37.28
C GLU A 231 9.52 -22.48 -36.96
N GLN A 232 10.59 -21.75 -36.59
CA GLN A 232 11.84 -22.35 -36.15
C GLN A 232 11.70 -23.08 -34.80
N ILE A 233 10.76 -22.66 -33.96
CA ILE A 233 10.58 -23.14 -32.60
C ILE A 233 9.55 -24.27 -32.54
N SER A 234 8.39 -24.09 -33.16
CA SER A 234 7.27 -25.04 -33.10
C SER A 234 7.49 -26.30 -33.94
N GLY A 235 8.48 -26.33 -34.82
CA GLY A 235 8.82 -27.54 -35.56
C GLY A 235 7.64 -28.13 -36.34
N SER A 236 7.26 -29.38 -36.06
CA SER A 236 6.25 -30.12 -36.82
C SER A 236 4.82 -30.01 -36.29
N ASP A 237 4.62 -29.67 -35.02
CA ASP A 237 3.29 -29.60 -34.40
C ASP A 237 2.64 -28.21 -34.56
N GLN A 238 3.40 -27.23 -35.06
CA GLN A 238 2.96 -25.85 -35.29
C GLN A 238 2.38 -25.17 -34.04
N ALA A 239 2.81 -25.61 -32.85
CA ALA A 239 2.49 -24.99 -31.57
C ALA A 239 3.74 -24.86 -30.70
N ILE A 240 3.75 -23.93 -29.75
CA ILE A 240 4.88 -23.74 -28.84
C ILE A 240 4.52 -24.30 -27.46
N SER A 241 5.30 -25.27 -27.00
CA SER A 241 5.20 -25.80 -25.64
C SER A 241 5.90 -24.90 -24.61
N ALA A 242 5.61 -25.11 -23.32
CA ALA A 242 6.25 -24.36 -22.23
C ALA A 242 7.78 -24.43 -22.24
N ARG A 243 8.36 -25.57 -22.65
CA ARG A 243 9.83 -25.75 -22.70
C ARG A 243 10.44 -25.01 -23.89
N GLU A 244 9.78 -25.02 -25.03
CA GLU A 244 10.21 -24.27 -26.20
C GLU A 244 10.12 -22.77 -25.95
N LEU A 245 9.01 -22.32 -25.34
CA LEU A 245 8.86 -20.93 -24.91
C LEU A 245 10.01 -20.51 -23.97
N GLN A 246 10.35 -21.36 -22.99
CA GLN A 246 11.47 -21.09 -22.08
C GLN A 246 12.80 -20.91 -22.82
N GLN A 247 13.12 -21.81 -23.75
CA GLN A 247 14.37 -21.74 -24.52
C GLN A 247 14.46 -20.46 -25.34
N VAL A 248 13.34 -20.05 -25.92
CA VAL A 248 13.24 -18.86 -26.78
C VAL A 248 13.37 -17.59 -25.97
N LEU A 249 12.62 -17.48 -24.87
CA LEU A 249 12.70 -16.34 -23.97
C LEU A 249 14.11 -16.21 -23.40
N ASN A 250 14.73 -17.31 -22.95
CA ASN A 250 16.11 -17.30 -22.48
C ASN A 250 17.11 -16.88 -23.57
N GLY A 251 16.93 -17.37 -24.80
CA GLY A 251 17.78 -17.03 -25.93
C GLY A 251 17.67 -15.57 -26.37
N VAL A 252 16.49 -14.97 -26.26
CA VAL A 252 16.23 -13.58 -26.66
C VAL A 252 16.61 -12.61 -25.55
N LEU A 253 16.25 -12.90 -24.29
CA LEU A 253 16.50 -12.03 -23.15
C LEU A 253 17.99 -12.02 -22.76
N SER A 254 18.70 -13.15 -22.88
CA SER A 254 20.16 -13.20 -22.63
C SER A 254 20.99 -12.29 -23.56
N ARG A 255 20.44 -11.93 -24.73
CA ARG A 255 21.10 -11.00 -25.67
C ARG A 255 20.94 -9.54 -25.27
N ARG A 256 19.98 -9.21 -24.40
CA ARG A 256 19.73 -7.85 -23.92
C ARG A 256 20.58 -7.58 -22.68
N LYS A 257 21.65 -6.78 -22.85
CA LYS A 257 22.54 -6.37 -21.75
C LYS A 257 21.89 -5.47 -20.70
N GLU A 258 20.70 -4.96 -20.99
CA GLU A 258 19.96 -3.99 -20.17
C GLU A 258 19.18 -4.65 -19.04
N VAL A 259 18.93 -5.97 -19.11
CA VAL A 259 18.22 -6.72 -18.07
C VAL A 259 19.20 -7.71 -17.46
N LYS A 260 19.44 -7.61 -16.15
CA LYS A 260 20.13 -8.68 -15.43
C LYS A 260 19.18 -9.87 -15.35
N PHE A 261 19.52 -10.93 -16.07
CA PHE A 261 18.59 -12.00 -16.38
C PHE A 261 19.22 -13.35 -16.07
N ASP A 262 18.72 -14.00 -15.03
CA ASP A 262 19.17 -15.32 -14.58
C ASP A 262 18.42 -16.48 -15.27
N GLY A 263 17.44 -16.15 -16.12
CA GLY A 263 16.59 -17.10 -16.85
C GLY A 263 15.11 -16.92 -16.51
N VAL A 264 14.23 -17.26 -17.46
CA VAL A 264 12.80 -17.44 -17.23
C VAL A 264 12.56 -18.85 -16.70
N SER A 265 11.83 -18.99 -15.60
CA SER A 265 11.48 -20.30 -15.06
C SER A 265 10.37 -20.98 -15.86
N LEU A 266 10.29 -22.31 -15.77
CA LEU A 266 9.24 -23.07 -16.45
C LEU A 266 7.84 -22.70 -15.90
N ASN A 267 7.77 -22.30 -14.62
CA ASN A 267 6.53 -21.84 -14.00
C ASN A 267 6.01 -20.56 -14.66
N THR A 268 6.90 -19.61 -14.97
CA THR A 268 6.56 -18.39 -15.71
C THR A 268 6.02 -18.73 -17.08
N CYS A 269 6.67 -19.66 -17.81
CA CYS A 269 6.19 -20.12 -19.10
C CYS A 269 4.79 -20.77 -19.01
N HIS A 270 4.53 -21.58 -17.98
CA HIS A 270 3.18 -22.13 -17.76
C HIS A 270 2.16 -21.03 -17.47
N SER A 271 2.49 -20.03 -16.66
CA SER A 271 1.59 -18.89 -16.41
C SER A 271 1.33 -18.07 -17.67
N ILE A 272 2.33 -17.91 -18.54
CA ILE A 272 2.15 -17.25 -19.85
C ILE A 272 1.18 -18.04 -20.72
N ILE A 273 1.35 -19.35 -20.82
CA ILE A 273 0.46 -20.21 -21.59
C ILE A 273 -0.96 -20.10 -21.04
N ASN A 274 -1.16 -20.21 -19.72
CA ASN A 274 -2.49 -20.09 -19.11
C ASN A 274 -3.20 -18.76 -19.41
N LEU A 275 -2.47 -17.67 -19.59
CA LEU A 275 -3.05 -16.36 -19.96
C LEU A 275 -3.43 -16.29 -21.44
N MET A 276 -2.70 -17.01 -22.29
CA MET A 276 -2.71 -16.83 -23.75
C MET A 276 -3.43 -17.94 -24.51
N ASP A 277 -3.52 -19.14 -23.92
CA ASP A 277 -4.14 -20.36 -24.45
C ASP A 277 -5.67 -20.24 -24.39
N VAL A 278 -6.23 -19.57 -25.39
CA VAL A 278 -7.68 -19.33 -25.49
C VAL A 278 -8.40 -20.60 -25.90
N ASP A 279 -7.75 -21.44 -26.70
CA ASP A 279 -8.33 -22.68 -27.22
C ASP A 279 -8.18 -23.88 -26.25
N SER A 280 -7.49 -23.69 -25.13
CA SER A 280 -7.21 -24.72 -24.10
C SER A 280 -6.45 -25.92 -24.65
N SER A 281 -5.59 -25.71 -25.65
CA SER A 281 -4.70 -26.72 -26.23
C SER A 281 -3.53 -27.09 -25.32
N GLY A 282 -3.19 -26.23 -24.34
CA GLY A 282 -2.02 -26.35 -23.48
C GLY A 282 -0.71 -25.91 -24.15
N MET A 283 -0.78 -25.35 -25.36
CA MET A 283 0.34 -24.85 -26.15
C MET A 283 -0.03 -23.49 -26.77
N LEU A 284 0.92 -22.81 -27.40
CA LEU A 284 0.64 -21.54 -28.09
C LEU A 284 0.63 -21.72 -29.59
N ASP A 285 -0.47 -21.36 -30.23
CA ASP A 285 -0.47 -21.18 -31.68
C ASP A 285 0.24 -19.86 -32.08
N PHE A 286 0.33 -19.60 -33.39
CA PHE A 286 1.00 -18.38 -33.87
C PHE A 286 0.27 -17.09 -33.48
N GLN A 287 -1.06 -17.10 -33.46
CA GLN A 287 -1.86 -15.92 -33.12
C GLN A 287 -1.71 -15.57 -31.65
N GLU A 288 -1.80 -16.58 -30.78
CA GLU A 288 -1.58 -16.44 -29.33
C GLU A 288 -0.14 -16.01 -29.05
N PHE A 289 0.85 -16.61 -29.71
CA PHE A 289 2.26 -16.21 -29.58
C PHE A 289 2.50 -14.76 -30.03
N LYS A 290 1.84 -14.30 -31.10
CA LYS A 290 1.93 -12.90 -31.57
C LYS A 290 1.43 -11.92 -30.52
N VAL A 291 0.23 -12.17 -29.98
CA VAL A 291 -0.35 -11.32 -28.93
C VAL A 291 0.52 -11.31 -27.68
N PHE A 292 1.02 -12.48 -27.27
CA PHE A 292 1.96 -12.61 -26.16
C PHE A 292 3.21 -11.76 -26.39
N TRP A 293 3.80 -11.82 -27.58
CA TRP A 293 5.04 -11.13 -27.89
C TRP A 293 4.92 -9.60 -27.75
N ASP A 294 3.80 -9.05 -28.19
CA ASP A 294 3.53 -7.61 -28.05
C ASP A 294 3.29 -7.20 -26.60
N LYS A 295 2.63 -8.05 -25.80
CA LYS A 295 2.51 -7.86 -24.35
C LYS A 295 3.87 -7.93 -23.66
N LEU A 296 4.69 -8.92 -24.00
CA LEU A 296 6.04 -9.09 -23.46
C LEU A 296 6.90 -7.85 -23.72
N LYS A 297 6.88 -7.29 -24.94
CA LYS A 297 7.58 -6.03 -25.25
C LYS A 297 7.14 -4.90 -24.31
N LYS A 298 5.83 -4.73 -24.07
CA LYS A 298 5.29 -3.71 -23.16
C LYS A 298 5.75 -3.94 -21.72
N TRP A 299 5.65 -5.16 -21.21
CA TRP A 299 6.07 -5.49 -19.84
C TRP A 299 7.58 -5.31 -19.65
N ILE A 300 8.41 -5.66 -20.63
CA ILE A 300 9.86 -5.38 -20.60
C ILE A 300 10.11 -3.86 -20.54
N MET A 301 9.42 -3.07 -21.36
CA MET A 301 9.57 -1.61 -21.34
C MET A 301 9.16 -1.02 -19.99
N LEU A 302 8.07 -1.50 -19.39
CA LEU A 302 7.64 -1.07 -18.06
C LEU A 302 8.71 -1.42 -17.01
N PHE A 303 9.19 -2.66 -16.98
CA PHE A 303 10.27 -3.09 -16.08
C PHE A 303 11.48 -2.14 -16.18
N LEU A 304 11.98 -1.93 -17.40
CA LEU A 304 13.15 -1.09 -17.65
C LEU A 304 12.93 0.39 -17.33
N SER A 305 11.69 0.89 -17.47
CA SER A 305 11.37 2.28 -17.15
C SER A 305 11.37 2.57 -15.65
N PHE A 306 11.12 1.55 -14.83
CA PHE A 306 11.07 1.67 -13.38
C PHE A 306 12.31 1.12 -12.67
N ASP A 307 13.14 0.28 -13.32
CA ASP A 307 14.50 -0.08 -12.88
C ASP A 307 15.48 1.10 -13.08
N THR A 308 15.26 2.18 -12.31
CA THR A 308 15.97 3.46 -12.50
C THR A 308 17.46 3.37 -12.19
N ASP A 309 17.86 2.45 -11.32
CA ASP A 309 19.25 2.21 -10.94
C ASP A 309 19.94 1.14 -11.81
N ARG A 310 19.20 0.53 -12.75
CA ARG A 310 19.66 -0.55 -13.64
C ARG A 310 20.25 -1.73 -12.85
N SER A 311 19.71 -1.98 -11.67
CA SER A 311 20.08 -3.13 -10.85
C SER A 311 19.63 -4.44 -11.51
N GLY A 312 18.71 -4.37 -12.48
CA GLY A 312 18.03 -5.52 -13.06
C GLY A 312 17.00 -6.13 -12.12
N ARG A 313 16.58 -5.36 -11.10
CA ARG A 313 15.62 -5.75 -10.07
C ARG A 313 14.67 -4.59 -9.81
N MET A 314 13.51 -4.89 -9.26
CA MET A 314 12.57 -3.87 -8.81
C MET A 314 12.21 -4.08 -7.35
N SER A 315 12.13 -2.99 -6.61
CA SER A 315 11.50 -3.00 -5.29
C SER A 315 9.99 -3.20 -5.41
N ALA A 316 9.34 -3.66 -4.35
CA ALA A 316 7.87 -3.71 -4.30
C ALA A 316 7.21 -2.32 -4.43
N TYR A 317 7.95 -1.23 -4.19
CA TYR A 317 7.50 0.14 -4.46
C TYR A 317 7.42 0.44 -5.97
N GLU A 318 8.44 0.02 -6.73
CA GLU A 318 8.46 0.15 -8.19
C GLU A 318 7.42 -0.75 -8.84
N LEU A 319 7.21 -1.97 -8.30
CA LEU A 319 6.14 -2.86 -8.75
C LEU A 319 4.77 -2.17 -8.72
N ARG A 320 4.46 -1.41 -7.66
CA ARG A 320 3.18 -0.67 -7.57
C ARG A 320 2.99 0.29 -8.75
N ILE A 321 4.03 1.04 -9.10
CA ILE A 321 3.97 2.02 -10.18
C ILE A 321 3.93 1.32 -11.54
N ALA A 322 4.70 0.23 -11.69
CA ALA A 322 4.73 -0.59 -12.90
C ALA A 322 3.36 -1.23 -13.19
N LEU A 323 2.69 -1.78 -12.17
CA LEU A 323 1.35 -2.35 -12.30
C LEU A 323 0.31 -1.27 -12.64
N LYS A 324 0.40 -0.09 -12.01
CA LYS A 324 -0.46 1.06 -12.35
C LYS A 324 -0.27 1.48 -13.82
N ALA A 325 0.97 1.54 -14.28
CA ALA A 325 1.29 1.85 -15.68
C ALA A 325 0.87 0.74 -16.67
N ALA A 326 0.77 -0.50 -16.20
CA ALA A 326 0.20 -1.62 -16.95
C ALA A 326 -1.36 -1.60 -16.98
N GLY A 327 -1.99 -0.62 -16.35
CA GLY A 327 -3.45 -0.50 -16.27
C GLY A 327 -4.09 -1.24 -15.09
N MET A 328 -3.29 -1.78 -14.15
CA MET A 328 -3.78 -2.52 -12.99
C MET A 328 -3.59 -1.71 -11.70
N HIS A 329 -4.70 -1.29 -11.11
CA HIS A 329 -4.77 -0.60 -9.84
C HIS A 329 -5.08 -1.61 -8.73
N LEU A 330 -4.18 -1.72 -7.76
CA LEU A 330 -4.32 -2.62 -6.63
C LEU A 330 -4.33 -1.84 -5.32
N ASN A 331 -5.09 -2.37 -4.36
CA ASN A 331 -5.03 -1.85 -3.01
C ASN A 331 -3.74 -2.25 -2.28
N THR A 332 -3.46 -1.54 -1.20
CA THR A 332 -2.27 -1.76 -0.35
C THR A 332 -2.13 -3.21 0.13
N LYS A 333 -3.24 -3.87 0.49
CA LYS A 333 -3.23 -5.25 0.99
C LYS A 333 -2.78 -6.24 -0.08
N LEU A 334 -3.27 -6.11 -1.31
CA LEU A 334 -2.83 -6.94 -2.42
C LEU A 334 -1.36 -6.68 -2.77
N LEU A 335 -0.92 -5.42 -2.79
CA LEU A 335 0.48 -5.07 -3.03
C LEU A 335 1.43 -5.69 -1.99
N GLN A 336 1.03 -5.69 -0.71
CA GLN A 336 1.79 -6.38 0.35
C GLN A 336 1.86 -7.89 0.10
N LEU A 337 0.77 -8.52 -0.33
CA LEU A 337 0.76 -9.94 -0.67
C LEU A 337 1.66 -10.27 -1.87
N LEU A 338 1.67 -9.41 -2.89
CA LEU A 338 2.56 -9.57 -4.04
C LEU A 338 4.03 -9.44 -3.61
N ALA A 339 4.36 -8.44 -2.81
CA ALA A 339 5.70 -8.27 -2.25
C ALA A 339 6.15 -9.51 -1.45
N LEU A 340 5.29 -10.04 -0.58
CA LEU A 340 5.60 -11.25 0.20
C LEU A 340 5.76 -12.51 -0.66
N ARG A 341 5.13 -12.56 -1.84
CA ARG A 341 5.11 -13.76 -2.68
C ARG A 341 6.24 -13.81 -3.71
N PHE A 342 6.62 -12.65 -4.24
CA PHE A 342 7.50 -12.50 -5.39
C PHE A 342 8.81 -11.75 -5.07
N ALA A 343 8.91 -11.07 -3.93
CA ALA A 343 10.17 -10.43 -3.56
C ALA A 343 11.11 -11.40 -2.83
N ASP A 344 12.41 -11.24 -3.06
CA ASP A 344 13.47 -12.01 -2.42
C ASP A 344 13.75 -11.54 -0.98
N SER A 345 14.78 -12.08 -0.34
CA SER A 345 15.16 -11.71 1.04
C SER A 345 15.54 -10.24 1.22
N ASN A 346 15.87 -9.54 0.14
CA ASN A 346 16.16 -8.11 0.13
C ASN A 346 14.93 -7.26 -0.22
N TYR A 347 13.77 -7.89 -0.43
CA TYR A 347 12.53 -7.25 -0.91
C TYR A 347 12.65 -6.73 -2.35
N ASP A 348 13.56 -7.33 -3.11
CA ASP A 348 13.74 -7.08 -4.53
C ASP A 348 13.07 -8.18 -5.35
N ILE A 349 12.47 -7.81 -6.48
CA ILE A 349 11.76 -8.68 -7.41
C ILE A 349 12.58 -8.68 -8.70
N ASP A 350 13.03 -9.85 -9.13
CA ASP A 350 13.75 -9.96 -10.40
C ASP A 350 12.78 -9.98 -11.59
N PHE A 351 13.33 -10.03 -12.80
CA PHE A 351 12.52 -10.00 -14.02
C PHE A 351 11.60 -11.24 -14.16
N ASP A 352 12.01 -12.42 -13.71
CA ASP A 352 11.21 -13.64 -13.84
C ASP A 352 10.01 -13.61 -12.88
N ASP A 353 10.25 -13.20 -11.64
CA ASP A 353 9.21 -13.02 -10.63
C ASP A 353 8.25 -11.88 -11.00
N TYR A 354 8.75 -10.78 -11.55
CA TYR A 354 7.91 -9.70 -12.10
C TYR A 354 7.02 -10.21 -13.23
N LEU A 355 7.60 -10.93 -14.21
CA LEU A 355 6.88 -11.45 -15.36
C LEU A 355 5.81 -12.46 -14.91
N THR A 356 6.14 -13.32 -13.95
CA THR A 356 5.15 -14.24 -13.36
C THR A 356 4.03 -13.47 -12.68
N CYS A 357 4.36 -12.46 -11.89
CA CYS A 357 3.40 -11.64 -11.16
C CYS A 357 2.42 -10.94 -12.10
N ILE A 358 2.93 -10.22 -13.11
CA ILE A 358 2.10 -9.42 -14.03
C ILE A 358 1.19 -10.30 -14.89
N VAL A 359 1.70 -11.44 -15.36
CA VAL A 359 0.94 -12.41 -16.17
C VAL A 359 -0.19 -13.04 -15.36
N ARG A 360 0.10 -13.53 -14.14
CA ARG A 360 -0.93 -14.12 -13.27
C ARG A 360 -1.98 -13.11 -12.88
N LEU A 361 -1.57 -11.89 -12.53
CA LEU A 361 -2.49 -10.84 -12.14
C LEU A 361 -3.39 -10.42 -13.32
N GLU A 362 -2.83 -10.27 -14.52
CA GLU A 362 -3.64 -10.01 -15.71
C GLU A 362 -4.65 -11.14 -15.97
N ASN A 363 -4.22 -12.41 -15.84
CA ASN A 363 -5.10 -13.56 -15.99
C ASN A 363 -6.25 -13.53 -14.98
N MET A 364 -5.95 -13.27 -13.71
CA MET A 364 -6.96 -13.10 -12.65
C MET A 364 -7.99 -12.01 -12.99
N PHE A 365 -7.53 -10.84 -13.45
CA PHE A 365 -8.43 -9.75 -13.84
C PHE A 365 -9.30 -10.13 -15.02
N ARG A 366 -8.72 -10.72 -16.08
CA ARG A 366 -9.48 -11.12 -17.28
C ARG A 366 -10.52 -12.18 -16.97
N VAL A 367 -10.15 -13.21 -16.22
CA VAL A 367 -11.06 -14.29 -15.82
C VAL A 367 -12.20 -13.73 -14.95
N PHE A 368 -11.90 -12.84 -14.01
CA PHE A 368 -12.94 -12.19 -13.20
C PHE A 368 -13.86 -11.31 -14.03
N GLN A 369 -13.32 -10.47 -14.91
CA GLN A 369 -14.09 -9.58 -15.80
C GLN A 369 -14.98 -10.36 -16.77
N ALA A 370 -14.51 -11.50 -17.29
CA ALA A 370 -15.28 -12.38 -18.15
C ALA A 370 -16.48 -13.02 -17.41
N MET A 371 -16.33 -13.33 -16.13
CA MET A 371 -17.41 -13.86 -15.29
C MET A 371 -18.37 -12.77 -14.80
N ASP A 372 -17.88 -11.56 -14.51
CA ASP A 372 -18.69 -10.44 -14.04
C ASP A 372 -19.29 -9.62 -15.19
N GLN A 373 -20.07 -10.29 -16.06
CA GLN A 373 -20.71 -9.67 -17.24
C GLN A 373 -21.60 -8.46 -16.89
N ARG A 374 -22.08 -8.38 -15.65
CA ARG A 374 -22.96 -7.30 -15.15
C ARG A 374 -22.21 -6.21 -14.40
N LYS A 375 -20.88 -6.29 -14.30
CA LYS A 375 -20.00 -5.33 -13.59
C LYS A 375 -20.49 -5.03 -12.15
N ARG A 376 -20.89 -6.07 -11.42
CA ARG A 376 -21.37 -5.95 -10.04
C ARG A 376 -20.25 -5.97 -9.00
N GLY A 377 -19.03 -6.29 -9.41
CA GLY A 377 -17.89 -6.50 -8.51
C GLY A 377 -17.97 -7.81 -7.72
N VAL A 378 -18.92 -8.70 -8.04
CA VAL A 378 -19.14 -9.96 -7.32
C VAL A 378 -19.54 -11.07 -8.29
N VAL A 379 -18.80 -12.18 -8.26
CA VAL A 379 -19.06 -13.40 -9.03
C VAL A 379 -19.54 -14.51 -8.08
N SER A 380 -20.56 -15.27 -8.50
CA SER A 380 -21.01 -16.48 -7.81
C SER A 380 -20.56 -17.71 -8.60
N MET A 381 -19.90 -18.65 -7.95
CA MET A 381 -19.40 -19.87 -8.57
C MET A 381 -19.57 -21.06 -7.63
N ASN A 382 -19.73 -22.26 -8.20
CA ASN A 382 -19.74 -23.50 -7.44
C ASN A 382 -18.32 -24.00 -7.15
N PHE A 383 -18.20 -25.05 -6.33
CA PHE A 383 -16.90 -25.59 -5.92
C PHE A 383 -16.04 -26.07 -7.10
N GLN A 384 -16.64 -26.69 -8.12
CA GLN A 384 -15.90 -27.15 -9.30
C GLN A 384 -15.35 -25.98 -10.11
N GLN A 385 -16.15 -24.93 -10.32
CA GLN A 385 -15.72 -23.70 -11.00
C GLN A 385 -14.59 -23.00 -10.24
N PHE A 386 -14.69 -22.95 -8.90
CA PHE A 386 -13.62 -22.43 -8.05
C PHE A 386 -12.31 -23.21 -8.23
N LEU A 387 -12.38 -24.55 -8.22
CA LEU A 387 -11.19 -25.38 -8.42
C LEU A 387 -10.56 -25.16 -9.81
N LEU A 388 -11.38 -25.14 -10.87
CA LEU A 388 -10.90 -24.90 -12.23
C LEU A 388 -10.20 -23.54 -12.35
N LEU A 389 -10.78 -22.50 -11.76
CA LEU A 389 -10.20 -21.17 -11.74
C LEU A 389 -8.89 -21.15 -10.96
N SER A 390 -8.85 -21.76 -9.76
CA SER A 390 -7.64 -21.76 -8.91
C SER A 390 -6.45 -22.51 -9.50
N MET A 391 -6.69 -23.44 -10.44
CA MET A 391 -5.65 -24.23 -11.11
C MET A 391 -5.16 -23.59 -12.42
N ASN A 392 -6.02 -22.81 -13.08
CA ASN A 392 -5.71 -22.12 -14.33
C ASN A 392 -5.12 -20.72 -14.13
N VAL A 393 -4.96 -20.27 -12.89
CA VAL A 393 -4.56 -18.90 -12.51
C VAL A 393 -3.18 -18.87 -11.86
#